data_AF-A0A535XM09-F1
#
_entry.id   AF-A0A535XM09-F1
#
_cell.length_a   1.000
_cell.length_b   1.000
_cell.length_c   1.000
_cell.angle_alpha   90.00
_cell.angle_beta   90.00
_cell.angle_gamma   90.00
#
_symmetry.space_group_name_H-M   'P 1'
#
loop_
_entity.id
_entity.type
_entity.pdbx_description
1 polymer ?
#
loop_
_entity_poly.entity_id
_entity_poly.type
_entity_poly.pdbx_seq_one_letter_code
_entity_poly.pdbx_strand_id
1 'polypeptide(L)'
;MLWQARGHGAACQGRWLGHRHVGVPLQRAALLFARLADPRRVKDAALREALERIRDAMMAHPELVGGERRRLDTALMRSAPGALVSKGGAEGLSSIGMLPGRIPGRKEALGLVVKIEDGDAARRAGSVAVCAALGQLGVLDAAALAGLREFASPPILDPRGDRAGEVVATFAIT
;
A
#
# COMPACT_ATOMS: atom_id res chain seq x y z
N MET A 1 13.33 9.52 3.65
CA MET A 1 13.52 10.57 4.65
C MET A 1 12.55 10.28 5.78
N LEU A 2 13.01 10.22 7.05
CA LEU A 2 12.17 9.77 8.18
C LEU A 2 11.49 10.99 8.82
N TRP A 3 10.16 11.00 8.88
CA TRP A 3 9.43 11.86 9.83
C TRP A 3 8.99 10.99 11.00
N GLN A 4 9.56 11.24 12.17
CA GLN A 4 9.25 10.54 13.41
C GLN A 4 8.74 11.61 14.39
N ALA A 5 7.43 11.77 14.48
CA ALA A 5 6.82 12.57 15.54
C ALA A 5 7.04 11.87 16.87
N ARG A 6 7.84 12.49 17.74
CA ARG A 6 7.95 12.09 19.14
C ARG A 6 6.69 12.58 19.87
N GLY A 7 5.72 11.68 20.04
CA GLY A 7 4.60 11.85 20.97
C GLY A 7 4.74 10.85 22.11
N HIS A 8 4.69 11.34 23.35
CA HIS A 8 4.80 10.54 24.57
C HIS A 8 3.56 9.66 24.81
N GLY A 9 3.79 8.45 25.31
CA GLY A 9 2.85 7.74 26.20
C GLY A 9 1.90 6.73 25.54
N ALA A 10 1.96 5.50 26.05
CA ALA A 10 1.08 4.35 25.79
C ALA A 10 1.35 3.56 24.49
N ALA A 11 2.49 2.87 24.44
CA ALA A 11 2.58 1.64 23.65
C ALA A 11 1.64 0.60 24.26
N CYS A 12 0.50 0.34 23.64
CA CYS A 12 -0.36 -0.79 23.97
C CYS A 12 0.38 -2.07 23.57
N GLN A 13 1.30 -2.54 24.43
CA GLN A 13 2.01 -3.80 24.25
C GLN A 13 1.03 -4.93 24.57
N GLY A 14 0.30 -5.40 23.55
CA GLY A 14 -0.49 -6.62 23.66
C GLY A 14 0.41 -7.78 24.11
N ARG A 15 0.10 -8.36 25.27
CA ARG A 15 0.78 -9.55 25.79
C ARG A 15 0.19 -10.78 25.08
N TRP A 16 0.77 -11.16 23.95
CA TRP A 16 0.34 -12.33 23.19
C TRP A 16 0.83 -13.62 23.86
N LEU A 17 -0.11 -14.44 24.34
CA LEU A 17 0.16 -15.73 24.96
C LEU A 17 0.38 -16.80 23.87
N GLY A 18 1.60 -17.32 23.75
CA GLY A 18 1.86 -18.67 23.21
C GLY A 18 2.09 -18.84 21.70
N HIS A 19 1.78 -17.86 20.84
CA HIS A 19 2.09 -17.95 19.40
C HIS A 19 3.29 -17.07 19.05
N ARG A 20 4.27 -17.60 18.30
CA ARG A 20 5.37 -16.79 17.76
C ARG A 20 4.82 -15.81 16.72
N HIS A 21 4.43 -14.62 17.16
CA HIS A 21 4.17 -13.52 16.25
C HIS A 21 5.53 -13.03 15.74
N VAL A 22 5.87 -13.38 14.50
CA VAL A 22 7.06 -12.84 13.83
C VAL A 22 6.74 -11.41 13.38
N GLY A 23 7.23 -10.43 14.14
CA GLY A 23 7.15 -9.02 13.75
C GLY A 23 8.16 -8.69 12.66
N VAL A 24 7.70 -8.15 11.53
CA VAL A 24 8.57 -7.63 10.47
C VAL A 24 8.63 -6.11 10.58
N PRO A 25 9.81 -5.49 10.74
CA PRO A 25 9.93 -4.03 10.70
C PRO A 25 9.36 -3.46 9.39
N LEU A 26 8.63 -2.34 9.45
CA LEU A 26 7.99 -1.74 8.26
C LEU A 26 9.01 -1.46 7.14
N GLN A 27 10.25 -1.09 7.50
CA GLN A 27 11.34 -0.88 6.56
C GLN A 27 11.73 -2.19 5.83
N ARG A 28 11.69 -3.33 6.52
CA ARG A 28 11.96 -4.64 5.90
C ARG A 28 10.80 -5.10 5.04
N ALA A 29 9.56 -4.80 5.43
CA ALA A 29 8.39 -5.03 4.58
C ALA A 29 8.46 -4.18 3.30
N ALA A 30 8.82 -2.90 3.41
CA ALA A 30 9.05 -2.04 2.24
C ALA A 30 10.18 -2.58 1.36
N LEU A 31 11.29 -3.02 1.94
CA LEU A 31 12.38 -3.64 1.17
C LEU A 31 11.93 -4.92 0.45
N LEU A 32 11.10 -5.74 1.09
CA LEU A 32 10.52 -6.93 0.47
C LEU A 32 9.72 -6.56 -0.78
N PHE A 33 8.83 -5.57 -0.68
CA PHE A 33 8.02 -5.12 -1.82
C PHE A 33 8.85 -4.43 -2.91
N ALA A 34 9.94 -3.74 -2.54
CA ALA A 34 10.89 -3.22 -3.51
C ALA A 34 11.59 -4.34 -4.30
N ARG A 35 11.94 -5.45 -3.64
CA ARG A 35 12.53 -6.64 -4.28
C ARG A 35 11.52 -7.42 -5.11
N LEU A 36 10.26 -7.48 -4.67
CA LEU A 36 9.18 -8.08 -5.46
C LEU A 36 8.94 -7.27 -6.74
N ALA A 37 8.98 -5.94 -6.67
CA ALA A 37 8.85 -5.07 -7.83
C ALA A 37 10.06 -5.15 -8.79
N ASP A 38 11.28 -5.26 -8.25
CA ASP A 38 12.51 -5.46 -9.04
C ASP A 38 13.35 -6.66 -8.57
N PRO A 39 12.96 -7.88 -8.99
CA PRO A 39 13.66 -9.11 -8.62
C PRO A 39 15.12 -9.17 -9.09
N ARG A 40 15.52 -8.39 -10.11
CA ARG A 40 16.90 -8.35 -10.63
C ARG A 40 17.91 -7.96 -9.55
N ARG A 41 17.47 -7.29 -8.48
CA ARG A 41 18.30 -6.91 -7.33
C ARG A 41 18.53 -8.05 -6.33
N VAL A 42 17.89 -9.20 -6.51
CA VAL A 42 18.03 -10.39 -5.66
C VAL A 42 19.13 -11.29 -6.22
N LYS A 43 20.19 -11.50 -5.45
CA LYS A 43 21.37 -12.27 -5.90
C LYS A 43 21.07 -13.75 -6.14
N ASP A 44 20.24 -14.34 -5.29
CA ASP A 44 19.81 -15.73 -5.41
C ASP A 44 18.91 -15.90 -6.66
N ALA A 45 19.33 -16.79 -7.56
CA ALA A 45 18.66 -17.00 -8.84
C ALA A 45 17.28 -17.66 -8.69
N ALA A 46 17.15 -18.67 -7.82
CA ALA A 46 15.89 -19.37 -7.60
C ALA A 46 14.85 -18.43 -6.95
N LEU A 47 15.29 -17.62 -5.98
CA LEU A 47 14.42 -16.62 -5.37
C LEU A 47 14.02 -15.52 -6.35
N ARG A 48 14.95 -15.08 -7.21
CA ARG A 48 14.65 -14.10 -8.26
C ARG A 48 13.56 -14.61 -9.20
N GLU A 49 13.69 -15.81 -9.73
CA GLU A 49 12.72 -16.42 -10.63
C GLU A 49 11.35 -16.55 -9.94
N ALA A 50 11.33 -16.95 -8.67
CA ALA A 50 10.10 -17.03 -7.90
C ALA A 50 9.42 -15.67 -7.73
N LEU A 51 10.17 -14.62 -7.41
CA LEU A 51 9.63 -13.27 -7.27
C LEU A 51 9.13 -12.69 -8.59
N GLU A 52 9.81 -12.96 -9.71
CA GLU A 52 9.34 -12.57 -11.05
C GLU A 52 7.99 -13.21 -11.35
N ARG A 53 7.88 -14.53 -11.16
CA ARG A 53 6.62 -15.25 -11.38
C ARG A 53 5.49 -14.73 -10.50
N ILE A 54 5.76 -14.47 -9.22
CA ILE A 54 4.76 -13.93 -8.29
C ILE A 54 4.34 -12.52 -8.71
N ARG A 55 5.29 -11.63 -8.98
CA ARG A 55 5.03 -10.25 -9.40
C ARG A 55 4.15 -10.22 -10.66
N ASP A 56 4.53 -11.00 -11.67
CA ASP A 56 3.85 -11.01 -12.95
C ASP A 56 2.44 -11.60 -12.82
N ALA A 57 2.28 -12.67 -12.04
CA ALA A 57 0.97 -13.23 -11.72
C ALA A 57 0.08 -12.24 -10.95
N MET A 58 0.63 -11.51 -9.98
CA MET A 58 -0.12 -10.50 -9.20
C MET A 58 -0.66 -9.38 -10.11
N MET A 59 0.16 -8.90 -11.05
CA MET A 59 -0.26 -7.84 -11.97
C MET A 59 -1.22 -8.34 -13.05
N ALA A 60 -1.05 -9.58 -13.52
CA ALA A 60 -1.94 -10.19 -14.52
C ALA A 60 -3.31 -10.56 -13.94
N HIS A 61 -3.36 -10.97 -12.66
CA HIS A 61 -4.58 -11.46 -12.00
C HIS A 61 -4.82 -10.77 -10.64
N PRO A 62 -5.02 -9.44 -10.63
CA PRO A 62 -5.11 -8.66 -9.41
C PRO A 62 -6.33 -9.01 -8.54
N GLU A 63 -7.39 -9.57 -9.12
CA GLU A 63 -8.55 -10.11 -8.39
C GLU A 63 -8.20 -11.34 -7.53
N LEU A 64 -7.22 -12.16 -7.93
CA LEU A 64 -6.77 -13.30 -7.13
C LEU A 64 -5.93 -12.86 -5.91
N VAL A 65 -5.48 -11.61 -5.90
CA VAL A 65 -4.66 -11.02 -4.82
C VAL A 65 -5.51 -10.25 -3.82
N GLY A 66 -6.30 -9.29 -4.33
CA GLY A 66 -7.13 -8.41 -3.51
C GLY A 66 -8.52 -8.98 -3.25
N GLY A 67 -9.06 -9.78 -4.18
CA GLY A 67 -10.47 -10.14 -4.27
C GLY A 67 -11.27 -9.18 -5.17
N GLU A 68 -12.45 -9.62 -5.60
CA GLU A 68 -13.29 -8.87 -6.55
C GLU A 68 -14.15 -7.79 -5.88
N ARG A 69 -14.35 -7.88 -4.56
CA ARG A 69 -15.30 -7.05 -3.81
C ARG A 69 -14.67 -5.75 -3.32
N ARG A 70 -14.54 -4.76 -4.22
CA ARG A 70 -14.14 -3.36 -3.93
C ARG A 70 -12.88 -3.27 -3.06
N ARG A 71 -11.75 -3.73 -3.61
CA ARG A 71 -10.47 -3.85 -2.88
C ARG A 71 -9.41 -2.96 -3.51
N LEU A 72 -8.76 -2.17 -2.66
CA LEU A 72 -7.72 -1.23 -3.09
C LEU A 72 -6.61 -1.93 -3.89
N ASP A 73 -6.14 -3.10 -3.44
CA ASP A 73 -5.08 -3.85 -4.12
C ASP A 73 -5.42 -4.11 -5.60
N THR A 74 -6.63 -4.59 -5.84
CA THR A 74 -7.12 -4.88 -7.19
C THR A 74 -7.33 -3.61 -7.99
N ALA A 75 -7.89 -2.57 -7.38
CA ALA A 75 -8.12 -1.29 -8.03
C ALA A 75 -6.80 -0.58 -8.42
N LEU A 76 -5.79 -0.60 -7.56
CA LEU A 76 -4.47 -0.02 -7.83
C LEU A 76 -3.78 -0.74 -8.99
N MET A 77 -3.73 -2.07 -8.97
CA MET A 77 -3.06 -2.84 -10.04
C MET A 77 -3.78 -2.71 -11.39
N ARG A 78 -5.10 -2.48 -11.40
CA ARG A 78 -5.87 -2.22 -12.63
C ARG A 78 -5.74 -0.78 -13.14
N SER A 79 -5.67 0.20 -12.24
CA SER A 79 -5.56 1.62 -12.60
C SER A 79 -4.16 2.03 -13.05
N ALA A 80 -3.12 1.28 -12.65
CA ALA A 80 -1.74 1.50 -13.08
C ALA A 80 -1.08 0.19 -13.56
N PRO A 81 -1.50 -0.37 -14.72
CA PRO A 81 -0.98 -1.64 -15.23
C PRO A 81 0.53 -1.63 -15.40
N GLY A 82 1.22 -2.61 -14.84
CA GLY A 82 2.67 -2.72 -14.92
C GLY A 82 3.44 -1.59 -14.20
N ALA A 83 2.78 -0.84 -13.32
CA ALA A 83 3.42 0.22 -12.53
C ALA A 83 3.72 -0.21 -11.09
N LEU A 84 2.87 -1.07 -10.51
CA LEU A 84 2.97 -1.47 -9.12
C LEU A 84 2.39 -2.87 -8.87
N VAL A 85 2.78 -3.46 -7.75
CA VAL A 85 2.11 -4.58 -7.08
C VAL A 85 1.62 -4.12 -5.71
N SER A 86 0.42 -4.56 -5.29
CA SER A 86 -0.16 -4.17 -4.00
C SER A 86 -0.69 -5.38 -3.23
N LYS A 87 -0.50 -5.37 -1.91
CA LYS A 87 -1.15 -6.29 -1.00
C LYS A 87 -1.47 -5.62 0.33
N GLY A 88 -2.76 -5.64 0.68
CA GLY A 88 -3.25 -5.37 2.02
C GLY A 88 -2.99 -6.54 2.95
N GLY A 89 -2.56 -6.23 4.17
CA GLY A 89 -2.43 -7.13 5.31
C GLY A 89 -3.57 -6.95 6.32
N ALA A 90 -3.49 -7.69 7.43
CA ALA A 90 -4.40 -7.51 8.56
C ALA A 90 -4.15 -6.17 9.27
N GLU A 91 -5.17 -5.67 9.98
CA GLU A 91 -5.06 -4.52 10.89
C GLU A 91 -4.52 -3.22 10.24
N GLY A 92 -4.97 -2.88 9.04
CA GLY A 92 -4.61 -1.59 8.41
C GLY A 92 -3.19 -1.49 7.87
N LEU A 93 -2.53 -2.63 7.61
CA LEU A 93 -1.28 -2.67 6.86
C LEU A 93 -1.56 -2.70 5.34
N SER A 94 -0.90 -1.84 4.58
CA SER A 94 -0.88 -1.88 3.11
C SER A 94 0.56 -1.84 2.62
N SER A 95 0.91 -2.74 1.70
CA SER A 95 2.27 -2.85 1.17
C SER A 95 2.25 -2.80 -0.36
N ILE A 96 3.09 -1.95 -0.92
CA ILE A 96 3.11 -1.63 -2.35
C ILE A 96 4.56 -1.71 -2.84
N GLY A 97 4.77 -2.39 -3.96
CA GLY A 97 6.03 -2.40 -4.69
C GLY A 97 5.85 -1.64 -6.00
N MET A 98 6.53 -0.50 -6.15
CA MET A 98 6.51 0.32 -7.35
C MET A 98 7.66 -0.11 -8.26
N LEU A 99 7.35 -0.41 -9.52
CA LEU A 99 8.30 -0.93 -10.48
C LEU A 99 9.38 0.11 -10.86
N PRO A 100 10.55 -0.33 -11.33
CA PRO A 100 11.62 0.54 -11.83
C PRO A 100 11.11 1.55 -12.87
N GLY A 101 11.52 2.82 -12.76
CA GLY A 101 11.16 3.87 -13.72
C GLY A 101 9.71 4.37 -13.64
N ARG A 102 8.94 3.96 -12.62
CA ARG A 102 7.54 4.39 -12.44
C ARG A 102 7.37 5.63 -11.57
N ILE A 103 8.38 5.94 -10.77
CA ILE A 103 8.45 7.20 -10.02
C ILE A 103 9.27 8.19 -10.87
N PRO A 104 8.75 9.38 -11.20
CA PRO A 104 9.50 10.39 -11.94
C PRO A 104 10.87 10.68 -11.31
N GLY A 105 11.92 10.68 -12.14
CA GLY A 105 13.30 10.92 -11.68
C GLY A 105 13.98 9.73 -10.97
N ARG A 106 13.32 8.59 -10.82
CA ARG A 106 13.87 7.40 -10.14
C ARG A 106 13.91 6.19 -11.06
N LYS A 107 15.09 5.57 -11.20
CA LYS A 107 15.28 4.38 -12.04
C LYS A 107 15.01 3.09 -11.29
N GLU A 108 15.24 3.06 -9.99
CA GLU A 108 15.08 1.85 -9.17
C GLU A 108 13.64 1.69 -8.67
N ALA A 109 13.23 0.44 -8.45
CA ALA A 109 12.01 0.16 -7.69
C ALA A 109 12.03 0.79 -6.29
N LEU A 110 10.84 1.01 -5.75
CA LEU A 110 10.62 1.49 -4.39
C LEU A 110 9.49 0.69 -3.74
N GLY A 111 9.67 0.36 -2.47
CA GLY A 111 8.60 -0.21 -1.66
C GLY A 111 7.99 0.87 -0.77
N LEU A 112 6.67 0.88 -0.67
CA LEU A 112 5.89 1.72 0.23
C LEU A 112 5.10 0.80 1.17
N VAL A 113 5.15 1.08 2.46
CA VAL A 113 4.32 0.41 3.46
C VAL A 113 3.64 1.46 4.31
N VAL A 114 2.33 1.33 4.43
CA VAL A 114 1.48 2.17 5.27
C VAL A 114 0.86 1.29 6.34
N LYS A 115 0.92 1.73 7.60
CA LYS A 115 0.23 1.09 8.73
C LYS A 115 -0.62 2.14 9.43
N ILE A 116 -1.91 1.85 9.57
CA ILE A 116 -2.80 2.63 10.43
C ILE A 116 -2.73 2.02 11.84
N GLU A 117 -2.22 2.78 12.81
CA GLU A 117 -1.98 2.28 14.17
C GLU A 117 -3.27 2.00 14.93
N ASP A 118 -4.31 2.84 14.71
CA ASP A 118 -5.66 2.66 15.28
C ASP A 118 -6.45 1.50 14.62
N GLY A 119 -5.84 0.84 13.63
CA GLY A 119 -6.49 -0.15 12.78
C GLY A 119 -7.32 0.49 11.66
N ASP A 120 -7.74 -0.33 10.70
CA ASP A 120 -8.48 0.15 9.52
C ASP A 120 -9.47 -0.90 9.02
N ALA A 121 -10.35 -1.37 9.92
CA ALA A 121 -11.36 -2.37 9.60
C ALA A 121 -12.28 -1.91 8.45
N ALA A 122 -12.61 -0.62 8.43
CA ALA A 122 -13.42 0.01 7.38
C ALA A 122 -12.64 0.34 6.09
N ARG A 123 -11.31 0.15 6.08
CA ARG A 123 -10.42 0.42 4.94
C ARG A 123 -10.50 1.85 4.39
N ARG A 124 -10.80 2.81 5.25
CA ARG A 124 -11.03 4.21 4.87
C ARG A 124 -9.80 5.08 5.04
N ALA A 125 -8.98 4.82 6.07
CA ALA A 125 -7.80 5.63 6.34
C ALA A 125 -6.61 5.15 5.51
N GLY A 126 -6.38 3.84 5.46
CA GLY A 126 -5.28 3.23 4.72
C GLY A 126 -5.39 3.46 3.22
N SER A 127 -6.59 3.33 2.66
CA SER A 127 -6.81 3.56 1.22
C SER A 127 -6.51 5.00 0.80
N VAL A 128 -7.02 5.97 1.56
CA VAL A 128 -6.80 7.40 1.32
C VAL A 128 -5.32 7.73 1.43
N ALA A 129 -4.64 7.24 2.48
CA ALA A 129 -3.21 7.46 2.67
C ALA A 129 -2.37 6.84 1.53
N VAL A 130 -2.68 5.62 1.09
CA VAL A 130 -1.96 4.98 -0.02
C VAL A 130 -2.18 5.74 -1.33
N CYS A 131 -3.42 6.10 -1.67
CA CYS A 131 -3.70 6.87 -2.89
C CYS A 131 -3.00 8.23 -2.88
N ALA A 132 -3.04 8.96 -1.76
CA ALA A 132 -2.37 10.24 -1.62
C ALA A 132 -0.84 10.10 -1.77
N ALA A 133 -0.25 9.09 -1.13
CA ALA A 133 1.18 8.80 -1.23
C ALA A 133 1.61 8.51 -2.68
N LEU A 134 0.88 7.64 -3.37
CA LEU A 134 1.19 7.27 -4.75
C LEU A 134 0.97 8.42 -5.75
N GLY A 135 -0.01 9.29 -5.50
CA GLY A 135 -0.21 10.52 -6.25
C GLY A 135 0.95 11.51 -6.06
N GLN A 136 1.40 11.73 -4.82
CA GLN A 136 2.56 12.58 -4.53
C GLN A 136 3.87 12.04 -5.13
N LEU A 137 4.03 10.71 -5.16
CA LEU A 137 5.17 10.05 -5.81
C LEU A 137 5.06 10.04 -7.35
N GLY A 138 3.97 10.53 -7.93
CA GLY A 138 3.75 10.58 -9.38
C GLY A 138 3.53 9.20 -10.04
N VAL A 139 3.24 8.16 -9.25
CA VAL A 139 2.95 6.81 -9.78
C VAL A 139 1.52 6.70 -10.27
N LEU A 140 0.60 7.42 -9.62
CA LEU A 140 -0.77 7.60 -10.08
C LEU A 140 -0.91 9.01 -10.66
N ASP A 141 -1.30 9.09 -11.92
CA ASP A 141 -1.66 10.37 -12.54
C ASP A 141 -3.07 10.81 -12.12
N ALA A 142 -3.48 11.99 -12.60
CA ALA A 142 -4.80 12.55 -12.28
C ALA A 142 -5.96 11.65 -12.75
N ALA A 143 -5.81 10.95 -13.87
CA ALA A 143 -6.84 10.07 -14.42
C ALA A 143 -6.97 8.79 -13.57
N ALA A 144 -5.85 8.17 -13.20
CA ALA A 144 -5.82 7.03 -12.30
C ALA A 144 -6.40 7.38 -10.91
N LEU A 145 -6.04 8.54 -10.36
CA LEU A 145 -6.61 9.03 -9.09
C LEU A 145 -8.11 9.28 -9.19
N ALA A 146 -8.60 9.83 -10.30
CA ALA A 146 -10.02 10.01 -10.53
C ALA A 146 -10.77 8.67 -10.59
N GLY A 147 -10.19 7.67 -11.26
CA GLY A 147 -10.71 6.29 -11.28
C GLY A 147 -10.70 5.61 -9.91
N LEU A 148 -9.86 6.08 -8.99
CA LEU A 148 -9.75 5.59 -7.61
C LEU A 148 -10.46 6.48 -6.59
N ARG A 149 -11.32 7.43 -7.01
CA ARG A 149 -11.95 8.41 -6.12
C ARG A 149 -12.63 7.79 -4.90
N GLU A 150 -13.26 6.63 -5.09
CA GLU A 150 -13.92 5.89 -4.02
C GLU A 150 -12.98 5.41 -2.88
N PHE A 151 -11.69 5.32 -3.17
CA PHE A 151 -10.62 4.96 -2.24
C PHE A 151 -9.82 6.19 -1.79
N ALA A 152 -9.62 7.15 -2.70
CA ALA A 152 -8.81 8.34 -2.47
C ALA A 152 -9.54 9.44 -1.68
N SER A 153 -10.87 9.52 -1.79
CA SER A 153 -11.72 10.41 -0.98
C SER A 153 -13.11 9.76 -0.81
N PRO A 154 -13.23 8.72 0.05
CA PRO A 154 -14.52 8.11 0.33
C PRO A 154 -15.43 9.12 1.04
N PRO A 155 -16.72 9.21 0.64
CA PRO A 155 -17.67 10.07 1.34
C PRO A 155 -17.89 9.57 2.77
N ILE A 156 -18.07 10.52 3.68
CA ILE A 156 -18.70 10.27 4.98
C ILE A 156 -20.18 10.56 4.77
N LEU A 157 -21.03 9.56 5.00
CA LEU A 157 -22.48 9.67 4.89
C LEU A 157 -23.09 9.76 6.29
N ASP A 158 -24.17 10.51 6.43
CA ASP A 158 -25.01 10.50 7.62
C ASP A 158 -25.92 9.24 7.63
N PRO A 159 -26.69 8.99 8.71
CA PRO A 159 -27.61 7.85 8.76
C PRO A 159 -28.74 7.88 7.72
N ARG A 160 -29.00 9.04 7.08
CA ARG A 160 -30.00 9.22 6.01
C ARG A 160 -29.39 8.96 4.62
N GLY A 161 -28.07 8.79 4.55
CA GLY A 161 -27.32 8.59 3.30
C GLY A 161 -26.83 9.87 2.66
N ASP A 162 -27.04 11.03 3.30
CA ASP A 162 -26.60 12.32 2.81
C ASP A 162 -25.11 12.52 3.08
N ARG A 163 -24.41 13.25 2.20
CA ARG A 163 -22.98 13.54 2.37
C ARG A 163 -22.78 14.46 3.57
N ALA A 164 -22.15 13.93 4.61
CA ALA A 164 -21.75 14.66 5.81
C ALA A 164 -20.29 15.13 5.77
N GLY A 165 -19.44 14.52 4.94
CA GLY A 165 -18.03 14.92 4.83
C GLY A 165 -17.21 14.03 3.91
N GLU A 166 -15.88 14.07 4.09
CA GLU A 166 -14.92 13.26 3.37
C GLU A 166 -13.70 12.94 4.23
N VAL A 167 -12.99 11.87 3.87
CA VAL A 167 -11.71 11.49 4.48
C VAL A 167 -10.58 11.99 3.58
N VAL A 168 -9.69 12.80 4.14
CA VAL A 168 -8.55 13.41 3.41
C VAL A 168 -7.23 13.09 4.10
N ALA A 169 -6.18 12.85 3.30
CA ALA A 169 -4.82 12.72 3.79
C ALA A 169 -4.17 14.10 3.95
N THR A 170 -3.58 14.37 5.11
CA THR A 170 -2.99 15.68 5.46
C THR A 170 -1.47 15.57 5.68
N PHE A 171 -0.76 14.85 4.81
CA PHE A 171 0.70 14.69 4.88
C PHE A 171 1.36 14.95 3.53
N ALA A 172 2.68 15.23 3.57
CA ALA A 172 3.54 15.35 2.40
C ALA A 172 4.71 14.35 2.49
N ILE A 173 4.99 13.64 1.40
CA ILE A 173 6.18 12.78 1.27
C ILE A 173 7.30 13.65 0.73
N THR A 174 8.30 13.91 1.58
CA THR A 174 9.52 14.66 1.23
C THR A 174 10.62 13.73 0.75
#